data_AF-A0A7N0T6F7-F1
#
_entry.id   AF-A0A7N0T6F7-F1
#
_cell.length_a   1.000
_cell.length_b   1.000
_cell.length_c   1.000
_cell.angle_alpha   90.00
_cell.angle_beta   90.00
_cell.angle_gamma   90.00
#
_symmetry.space_group_name_H-M   'P 1'
#
loop_
_entity.id
_entity.type
_entity.pdbx_description
1 polymer ?
#
loop_
_entity_poly.entity_id
_entity_poly.type
_entity_poly.pdbx_seq_one_letter_code
_entity_poly.pdbx_strand_id
1 'polypeptide(L)'
;MSMLESGVVHAWQPTLALLRSPHQPLATSSSSSLINVAAPPLHIHHSSLPTSVNKFRKLRMRKSSSGAGGGMMMVKATSVASSERSAGGKSGEMREVKAVVTVVPTATKIFQEFVSRTKDGIADFSEVDSESGLEKPKISAYAHRTQKNADNHVIYEAEFLVPEDFGTVGAILVENKHHKEMFLKDIQVIGLDDGAPTFHSPCGSWVHSKFDNPIKRIFFNNKSYLPCETPEGLKEYREKELALMRGFGIKVRETHDRIYDYDVYNDLGDPDSDLDLRCRTGRPRCKTDPMSETPSSDVYVPRDESFLGVKELSFAFNTVYSVLHAIVPTLQTYFIDSNLPFPFFTAIDKMYNEGINIPELPHKNILDLFPRLMKAVTDLNNSVICFETPAVFEKDKFSWFRDDEFARQLLAGINPHAIRRVTEWPLKSNLDPEIYGSAESSITTELVEKEIKGLMTVEEAMEQKRLYVLDYHDIFIPYVSKVRELENTTLYGEYGYSSQEWKEFVYKPEIALLHTFPSQAQASKVMAVLDVLSTHSPDEEYMGEHMEAAWKDDPEISAAFERFRGRLMEIEGIIDSRNLDPELKNRHGAGVVPYQLLKPFSEPGVTMKGIPYSISI
;
A
#
# COMPACT_ATOMS: atom_id res chain seq x y z
N MET A 1 -10.37 -51.99 26.13
CA MET A 1 -9.67 -52.02 27.43
C MET A 1 -8.20 -51.81 27.12
N SER A 2 -7.74 -50.55 27.29
CA SER A 2 -6.35 -50.01 27.39
C SER A 2 -5.26 -50.61 26.47
N MET A 3 -4.48 -49.88 25.66
CA MET A 3 -3.99 -48.51 25.74
C MET A 3 -3.78 -47.95 24.32
N LEU A 4 -4.40 -46.80 24.04
CA LEU A 4 -3.94 -45.80 23.11
C LEU A 4 -2.95 -44.95 23.89
N GLU A 5 -1.65 -45.03 23.61
CA GLU A 5 -0.70 -44.03 24.08
C GLU A 5 0.63 -44.13 23.32
N SER A 6 1.09 -42.96 22.86
CA SER A 6 2.47 -42.58 22.50
C SER A 6 3.02 -42.95 21.12
N GLY A 7 3.42 -41.90 20.39
CA GLY A 7 4.54 -41.98 19.44
C GLY A 7 4.30 -41.50 18.01
N VAL A 8 3.67 -40.33 17.79
CA VAL A 8 3.81 -39.66 16.48
C VAL A 8 5.21 -39.05 16.42
N VAL A 9 6.15 -39.76 15.78
CA VAL A 9 7.50 -39.25 15.52
C VAL A 9 7.41 -38.34 14.31
N HIS A 10 7.41 -37.03 14.55
CA HIS A 10 7.58 -36.03 13.50
C HIS A 10 9.05 -36.03 13.07
N ALA A 11 9.37 -36.60 11.89
CA ALA A 11 10.71 -36.46 11.36
C ALA A 11 10.86 -35.06 10.73
N TRP A 12 11.82 -34.30 11.24
CA TRP A 12 12.17 -33.01 10.69
C TRP A 12 13.00 -33.17 9.40
N GLN A 13 12.50 -32.63 8.30
CA GLN A 13 13.18 -32.58 7.01
C GLN A 13 13.15 -31.15 6.43
N PRO A 14 14.08 -30.27 6.82
CA PRO A 14 14.22 -28.98 6.16
C PRO A 14 14.87 -29.16 4.78
N THR A 15 14.56 -28.27 3.84
CA THR A 15 15.17 -28.34 2.50
C THR A 15 16.57 -27.74 2.52
N LEU A 16 17.57 -28.55 2.19
CA LEU A 16 18.97 -28.15 2.10
C LEU A 16 19.32 -27.73 0.66
N ALA A 17 20.10 -26.66 0.52
CA ALA A 17 20.64 -26.21 -0.76
C ALA A 17 22.15 -26.02 -0.66
N LEU A 18 22.89 -26.52 -1.67
CA LEU A 18 24.34 -26.31 -1.81
C LEU A 18 24.60 -25.26 -2.89
N LEU A 19 25.23 -24.15 -2.52
CA LEU A 19 25.54 -23.07 -3.46
C LEU A 19 27.02 -23.11 -3.88
N ARG A 20 27.26 -22.77 -5.16
CA ARG A 20 28.61 -22.60 -5.72
C ARG A 20 29.06 -21.15 -5.52
N SER A 21 30.25 -20.94 -4.96
CA SER A 21 30.79 -19.61 -4.66
C SER A 21 31.08 -18.80 -5.93
N PRO A 22 30.64 -17.53 -6.03
CA PRO A 22 31.23 -16.56 -6.95
C PRO A 22 32.45 -15.90 -6.30
N HIS A 23 33.55 -15.81 -7.05
CA HIS A 23 34.72 -15.03 -6.67
C HIS A 23 34.36 -13.53 -6.61
N GLN A 24 34.48 -12.90 -5.43
CA GLN A 24 34.58 -11.43 -5.31
C GLN A 24 35.53 -11.01 -4.18
N PRO A 25 36.26 -9.89 -4.33
CA PRO A 25 37.15 -9.33 -3.30
C PRO A 25 36.42 -8.42 -2.31
N LEU A 26 36.98 -8.32 -1.10
CA LEU A 26 36.47 -7.63 0.08
C LEU A 26 36.35 -6.10 -0.05
N ALA A 27 35.34 -5.54 0.61
CA ALA A 27 35.44 -4.26 1.31
C ALA A 27 34.54 -4.29 2.58
N THR A 28 35.11 -3.86 3.70
CA THR A 28 34.61 -4.00 5.08
C THR A 28 34.05 -2.70 5.67
N SER A 29 33.32 -2.89 6.78
CA SER A 29 32.97 -1.96 7.88
C SER A 29 31.75 -1.06 7.66
N SER A 30 30.84 -0.76 8.59
CA SER A 30 30.32 -1.29 9.87
C SER A 30 29.84 -0.07 10.68
N SER A 31 28.59 -0.06 11.15
CA SER A 31 28.17 0.18 12.54
C SER A 31 26.73 0.70 12.61
N SER A 32 25.87 -0.06 13.28
CA SER A 32 24.54 0.35 13.71
C SER A 32 24.56 0.47 15.24
N SER A 33 24.19 1.63 15.75
CA SER A 33 23.99 1.88 17.19
C SER A 33 22.51 1.89 17.51
N LEU A 34 22.07 0.92 18.31
CA LEU A 34 20.74 0.82 18.92
C LEU A 34 20.61 1.86 20.04
N ILE A 35 19.55 2.67 20.01
CA ILE A 35 19.13 3.54 21.13
C ILE A 35 17.80 3.02 21.66
N ASN A 36 17.83 2.45 22.87
CA ASN A 36 16.66 2.14 23.69
C ASN A 36 16.18 3.42 24.38
N VAL A 37 14.90 3.78 24.23
CA VAL A 37 14.26 4.82 25.05
C VAL A 37 13.10 4.19 25.82
N ALA A 38 13.27 4.12 27.14
CA ALA A 38 12.26 3.70 28.09
C ALA A 38 11.24 4.84 28.36
N ALA A 39 9.95 4.50 28.42
CA ALA A 39 8.87 5.43 28.77
C ALA A 39 8.65 5.51 30.29
N PRO A 40 8.39 6.69 30.88
CA PRO A 40 8.05 6.84 32.30
C PRO A 40 6.52 6.76 32.55
N PRO A 41 6.07 6.42 33.79
CA PRO A 41 4.67 6.16 34.11
C PRO A 41 3.84 7.42 34.38
N LEU A 42 2.59 7.42 33.90
CA LEU A 42 1.61 8.50 34.10
C LEU A 42 0.71 8.22 35.31
N HIS A 43 0.72 9.15 36.27
CA HIS A 43 -0.19 9.21 37.41
C HIS A 43 -1.57 9.76 37.00
N ILE A 44 -2.62 9.02 37.32
CA ILE A 44 -4.03 9.38 37.07
C ILE A 44 -4.58 10.16 38.27
N HIS A 45 -5.05 11.38 38.04
CA HIS A 45 -5.89 12.11 38.99
C HIS A 45 -7.36 12.07 38.52
N HIS A 46 -8.21 11.45 39.33
CA HIS A 46 -9.67 11.46 39.17
C HIS A 46 -10.24 12.83 39.51
N SER A 47 -11.11 13.36 38.65
CA SER A 47 -12.10 14.37 39.06
C SER A 47 -13.44 14.15 38.33
N SER A 48 -14.49 14.19 39.14
CA SER A 48 -15.88 13.79 38.93
C SER A 48 -16.70 14.71 38.01
N LEU A 49 -17.57 14.07 37.22
CA LEU A 49 -18.68 14.63 36.46
C LEU A 49 -19.79 15.22 37.35
N PRO A 50 -20.58 16.18 36.82
CA PRO A 50 -21.98 16.33 37.18
C PRO A 50 -22.91 15.97 36.01
N THR A 51 -23.91 15.17 36.38
CA THR A 51 -25.10 14.73 35.67
C THR A 51 -26.06 15.88 35.30
N SER A 52 -26.68 15.83 34.11
CA SER A 52 -28.00 16.44 33.90
C SER A 52 -28.78 15.84 32.72
N VAL A 53 -29.69 14.93 33.08
CA VAL A 53 -31.13 14.85 32.74
C VAL A 53 -31.59 15.24 31.32
N ASN A 54 -32.06 14.20 30.61
CA ASN A 54 -32.90 14.22 29.41
C ASN A 54 -34.18 15.08 29.54
N LYS A 55 -34.47 15.88 28.51
CA LYS A 55 -35.85 16.24 28.13
C LYS A 55 -36.06 16.12 26.62
N PHE A 56 -36.77 15.06 26.25
CA PHE A 56 -37.41 14.90 24.95
C PHE A 56 -38.37 16.06 24.65
N ARG A 57 -38.26 16.63 23.45
CA ARG A 57 -39.33 17.45 22.87
C ARG A 57 -39.55 17.06 21.40
N LYS A 58 -40.63 16.31 21.16
CA LYS A 58 -41.25 16.13 19.83
C LYS A 58 -41.59 17.49 19.25
N LEU A 59 -41.09 17.80 18.05
CA LEU A 59 -41.59 18.89 17.23
C LEU A 59 -41.95 18.40 15.82
N ARG A 60 -43.12 18.88 15.42
CA ARG A 60 -44.03 18.42 14.38
C ARG A 60 -43.64 19.06 13.05
N MET A 61 -43.31 18.24 12.04
CA MET A 61 -43.02 18.71 10.68
C MET A 61 -44.26 19.35 10.06
N ARG A 62 -44.15 20.63 9.69
CA ARG A 62 -45.17 21.41 8.99
C ARG A 62 -44.63 21.68 7.59
N LYS A 63 -45.33 21.20 6.54
CA LYS A 63 -45.04 21.54 5.14
C LYS A 63 -45.19 23.05 4.93
N SER A 64 -44.17 23.72 4.39
CA SER A 64 -44.30 25.03 3.75
C SER A 64 -43.55 25.03 2.42
N SER A 65 -44.31 25.22 1.35
CA SER A 65 -43.85 25.64 0.02
C SER A 65 -43.44 27.12 0.05
N SER A 66 -42.28 27.47 -0.50
CA SER A 66 -42.06 28.69 -1.31
C SER A 66 -40.57 28.96 -1.55
N GLY A 67 -40.25 29.43 -2.76
CA GLY A 67 -39.13 30.33 -3.01
C GLY A 67 -37.86 29.68 -3.54
N ALA A 68 -37.69 29.70 -4.87
CA ALA A 68 -36.39 29.53 -5.52
C ALA A 68 -35.46 30.68 -5.10
N GLY A 69 -34.64 30.44 -4.08
CA GLY A 69 -33.49 31.27 -3.73
C GLY A 69 -32.23 30.67 -4.37
N GLY A 70 -31.63 31.41 -5.31
CA GLY A 70 -30.39 31.01 -5.97
C GLY A 70 -29.25 30.81 -4.96
N GLY A 71 -28.77 29.57 -4.88
CA GLY A 71 -27.64 29.18 -4.04
C GLY A 71 -26.31 29.57 -4.67
N MET A 72 -25.48 30.28 -3.90
CA MET A 72 -24.24 30.95 -4.27
C MET A 72 -23.01 30.11 -3.82
N MET A 73 -21.91 30.10 -4.59
CA MET A 73 -20.81 29.09 -4.58
C MET A 73 -19.43 29.78 -4.39
N MET A 74 -18.51 29.31 -3.52
CA MET A 74 -17.29 30.08 -3.12
C MET A 74 -16.11 29.23 -2.56
N VAL A 75 -14.84 29.68 -2.72
CA VAL A 75 -13.59 29.16 -2.08
C VAL A 75 -12.73 30.32 -1.54
N LYS A 76 -12.20 30.27 -0.30
CA LYS A 76 -11.41 31.33 0.38
C LYS A 76 -9.99 30.85 0.72
N ALA A 77 -8.97 31.72 0.78
CA ALA A 77 -7.52 31.44 0.96
C ALA A 77 -6.84 32.44 1.98
N THR A 78 -5.88 32.07 2.86
CA THR A 78 -5.25 32.95 3.91
C THR A 78 -3.72 32.94 4.01
N SER A 79 -3.03 33.89 3.37
CA SER A 79 -1.59 34.09 3.31
C SER A 79 -1.02 34.43 4.71
N VAL A 80 0.13 33.88 5.10
CA VAL A 80 0.79 34.10 6.40
C VAL A 80 2.26 34.38 6.20
N ALA A 81 2.79 35.53 6.59
CA ALA A 81 4.16 35.87 6.20
C ALA A 81 5.26 35.08 6.94
N SER A 82 6.36 34.77 6.25
CA SER A 82 7.64 34.36 6.82
C SER A 82 8.48 35.61 7.09
N SER A 83 8.88 35.81 8.35
CA SER A 83 9.73 36.94 8.77
C SER A 83 11.15 36.81 8.19
N GLU A 84 11.34 37.25 6.94
CA GLU A 84 12.65 37.57 6.35
C GLU A 84 12.63 39.05 5.95
N ARG A 85 13.55 39.85 6.48
CA ARG A 85 13.60 41.30 6.25
C ARG A 85 13.85 41.61 4.76
N SER A 86 12.89 42.21 4.09
CA SER A 86 13.16 43.04 2.91
C SER A 86 13.63 44.42 3.38
N ALA A 87 14.87 44.78 3.08
CA ALA A 87 15.39 46.11 3.33
C ALA A 87 14.89 47.07 2.23
N GLY A 88 13.81 47.84 2.48
CA GLY A 88 13.52 49.01 1.66
C GLY A 88 12.07 49.51 1.52
N GLY A 89 11.05 48.81 2.03
CA GLY A 89 9.65 49.20 1.79
C GLY A 89 9.24 50.50 2.50
N LYS A 90 8.64 51.44 1.78
CA LYS A 90 7.98 52.61 2.37
C LYS A 90 6.63 52.18 2.94
N SER A 91 6.42 52.45 4.23
CA SER A 91 5.12 52.27 4.91
C SER A 91 3.99 52.96 4.12
N GLY A 92 3.06 52.16 3.56
CA GLY A 92 1.83 52.64 2.91
C GLY A 92 1.64 52.29 1.42
N GLU A 93 2.64 51.74 0.72
CA GLU A 93 2.48 51.28 -0.67
C GLU A 93 1.84 49.86 -0.71
N MET A 94 0.89 49.67 -1.63
CA MET A 94 0.13 48.43 -1.81
C MET A 94 0.56 47.79 -3.13
N ARG A 95 0.89 46.50 -3.08
CA ARG A 95 1.27 45.69 -4.23
C ARG A 95 0.12 44.81 -4.70
N GLU A 96 -0.13 44.75 -6.00
CA GLU A 96 -1.16 43.87 -6.55
C GLU A 96 -0.58 42.47 -6.86
N VAL A 97 -1.29 41.44 -6.38
CA VAL A 97 -0.89 40.05 -6.58
C VAL A 97 -2.08 39.22 -7.04
N LYS A 98 -1.77 38.14 -7.76
CA LYS A 98 -2.73 37.18 -8.30
C LYS A 98 -2.48 35.79 -7.72
N ALA A 99 -3.46 35.25 -6.99
CA ALA A 99 -3.48 33.85 -6.60
C ALA A 99 -4.11 32.99 -7.70
N VAL A 100 -3.45 31.89 -8.04
CA VAL A 100 -3.90 30.87 -8.97
C VAL A 100 -3.97 29.56 -8.21
N VAL A 101 -5.16 28.96 -8.19
CA VAL A 101 -5.47 27.74 -7.45
C VAL A 101 -5.91 26.67 -8.45
N THR A 102 -5.22 25.53 -8.45
CA THR A 102 -5.48 24.43 -9.37
C THR A 102 -6.24 23.31 -8.66
N VAL A 103 -7.42 22.97 -9.16
CA VAL A 103 -8.31 21.94 -8.61
C VAL A 103 -8.47 20.80 -9.61
N VAL A 104 -8.25 19.57 -9.15
CA VAL A 104 -8.50 18.37 -9.98
C VAL A 104 -9.99 18.04 -9.96
N PRO A 105 -10.64 17.88 -11.12
CA PRO A 105 -12.02 17.42 -11.17
C PRO A 105 -12.09 15.99 -10.62
N THR A 106 -12.90 15.76 -9.60
CA THR A 106 -13.10 14.41 -9.08
C THR A 106 -13.82 13.54 -10.11
N ALA A 107 -13.25 12.37 -10.42
CA ALA A 107 -13.77 11.44 -11.43
C ALA A 107 -15.09 10.73 -11.02
N THR A 108 -15.60 10.95 -9.81
CA THR A 108 -16.85 10.33 -9.34
C THR A 108 -18.09 11.02 -9.89
N LYS A 109 -18.32 10.77 -11.19
CA LYS A 109 -19.56 10.29 -11.82
C LYS A 109 -19.49 10.66 -13.29
N ILE A 110 -19.52 9.63 -14.13
CA ILE A 110 -19.88 9.72 -15.55
C ILE A 110 -21.17 10.56 -15.64
N PHE A 111 -21.06 11.83 -16.00
CA PHE A 111 -21.98 12.63 -16.82
C PHE A 111 -21.44 14.08 -16.90
N GLN A 112 -21.18 14.51 -18.12
CA GLN A 112 -21.01 15.92 -18.49
C GLN A 112 -22.29 16.72 -18.24
N GLU A 113 -22.11 18.04 -18.30
CA GLU A 113 -23.11 19.12 -18.32
C GLU A 113 -23.69 19.54 -16.97
N PHE A 114 -23.03 20.50 -16.34
CA PHE A 114 -23.69 21.76 -15.99
C PHE A 114 -22.67 22.89 -15.99
N VAL A 115 -22.71 23.69 -17.05
CA VAL A 115 -22.05 24.99 -17.13
C VAL A 115 -22.96 25.99 -16.42
N SER A 116 -22.64 26.34 -15.17
CA SER A 116 -23.14 27.57 -14.56
C SER A 116 -22.01 28.60 -14.51
N ARG A 117 -22.16 29.64 -15.33
CA ARG A 117 -21.41 30.89 -15.24
C ARG A 117 -21.88 31.63 -13.98
N THR A 118 -21.04 31.73 -12.96
CA THR A 118 -21.24 32.65 -11.84
C THR A 118 -19.88 33.13 -11.32
N LYS A 119 -19.78 34.46 -11.14
CA LYS A 119 -18.64 35.19 -10.58
C LYS A 119 -18.61 35.01 -9.04
N ASP A 120 -17.61 35.59 -8.36
CA ASP A 120 -17.54 35.99 -6.92
C ASP A 120 -16.39 35.27 -6.13
N GLY A 121 -15.41 35.94 -5.44
CA GLY A 121 -15.39 37.12 -4.50
C GLY A 121 -14.19 37.40 -3.46
N ILE A 122 -14.19 37.09 -2.12
CA ILE A 122 -13.35 37.39 -0.86
C ILE A 122 -12.48 36.26 -0.11
N ALA A 123 -11.18 36.44 0.19
CA ALA A 123 -10.25 35.56 0.98
C ALA A 123 -10.18 36.00 2.47
N ASP A 124 -9.06 35.93 3.18
CA ASP A 124 -8.58 36.74 4.36
C ASP A 124 -7.16 36.23 4.60
N PHE A 125 -6.08 37.00 4.85
CA PHE A 125 -4.65 36.61 4.85
C PHE A 125 -3.92 37.28 6.06
N SER A 126 -3.54 36.56 7.13
CA SER A 126 -2.94 37.13 8.38
C SER A 126 -1.42 37.00 8.51
N GLU A 127 -0.74 37.97 9.11
CA GLU A 127 0.62 37.83 9.69
C GLU A 127 0.61 38.18 11.21
N VAL A 128 1.67 37.89 11.97
CA VAL A 128 1.97 38.42 13.33
C VAL A 128 3.26 39.24 13.26
N ASP A 129 3.23 40.46 13.81
CA ASP A 129 4.33 41.41 13.82
C ASP A 129 5.47 41.00 14.78
N SER A 130 6.69 40.89 14.24
CA SER A 130 7.89 40.43 14.93
C SER A 130 8.47 41.41 15.97
N GLU A 131 7.96 42.64 16.08
CA GLU A 131 8.44 43.60 17.11
C GLU A 131 7.45 43.83 18.26
N SER A 132 6.19 43.41 18.13
CA SER A 132 5.13 43.77 19.09
C SER A 132 4.31 42.59 19.63
N GLY A 133 4.42 41.39 19.04
CA GLY A 133 3.63 40.22 19.44
C GLY A 133 2.14 40.33 19.10
N LEU A 134 1.75 41.26 18.22
CA LEU A 134 0.36 41.48 17.78
C LEU A 134 0.14 40.98 16.35
N GLU A 135 -1.01 40.32 16.11
CA GLU A 135 -1.48 39.90 14.76
C GLU A 135 -1.61 41.13 13.82
N LYS A 136 -0.89 41.13 12.69
CA LYS A 136 -1.15 41.99 11.53
C LYS A 136 -2.51 41.64 10.89
N PRO A 137 -3.19 42.60 10.23
CA PRO A 137 -4.54 42.41 9.70
C PRO A 137 -4.64 41.34 8.61
N LYS A 138 -5.79 40.66 8.57
CA LYS A 138 -6.14 39.63 7.60
C LYS A 138 -6.57 40.27 6.25
N ILE A 139 -6.00 39.86 5.10
CA ILE A 139 -6.32 40.40 3.74
C ILE A 139 -7.10 39.41 2.84
N SER A 140 -8.14 39.80 2.11
CA SER A 140 -9.07 38.82 1.53
C SER A 140 -9.48 38.97 0.03
N ALA A 141 -9.19 38.00 -0.87
CA ALA A 141 -9.92 37.67 -2.16
C ALA A 141 -10.47 36.20 -2.48
N TYR A 142 -11.73 36.03 -2.91
CA TYR A 142 -12.31 34.70 -3.30
C TYR A 142 -11.85 34.52 -4.72
N ALA A 143 -11.48 33.29 -5.00
CA ALA A 143 -11.09 32.91 -6.33
C ALA A 143 -12.34 32.64 -7.18
N HIS A 144 -12.36 33.21 -8.38
CA HIS A 144 -13.39 32.91 -9.37
C HIS A 144 -12.88 31.80 -10.30
N ARG A 145 -13.77 30.87 -10.65
CA ARG A 145 -13.44 29.80 -11.59
C ARG A 145 -13.15 30.39 -12.97
N THR A 146 -12.01 30.04 -13.53
CA THR A 146 -11.63 30.37 -14.90
C THR A 146 -11.77 29.14 -15.80
N GLN A 147 -11.01 29.08 -16.89
CA GLN A 147 -11.05 27.97 -17.83
C GLN A 147 -10.34 26.75 -17.25
N LYS A 148 -10.53 25.62 -17.92
CA LYS A 148 -9.72 24.44 -17.63
C LYS A 148 -8.34 24.59 -18.25
N ASN A 149 -7.32 24.05 -17.60
CA ASN A 149 -5.99 23.97 -18.17
C ASN A 149 -5.89 22.83 -19.21
N ALA A 150 -4.70 22.64 -19.80
CA ALA A 150 -4.44 21.58 -20.78
C ALA A 150 -4.70 20.17 -20.24
N ASP A 151 -4.51 19.96 -18.93
CA ASP A 151 -4.75 18.70 -18.22
C ASP A 151 -6.21 18.55 -17.74
N ASN A 152 -7.12 19.40 -18.22
CA ASN A 152 -8.53 19.41 -17.85
C ASN A 152 -8.79 19.77 -16.35
N HIS A 153 -7.77 20.26 -15.62
CA HIS A 153 -7.92 20.80 -14.27
C HIS A 153 -8.66 22.13 -14.27
N VAL A 154 -9.43 22.39 -13.21
CA VAL A 154 -10.17 23.64 -13.05
C VAL A 154 -9.26 24.65 -12.36
N ILE A 155 -9.07 25.80 -12.99
CA ILE A 155 -8.31 26.91 -12.43
C ILE A 155 -9.26 27.90 -11.74
N TYR A 156 -8.82 28.40 -10.60
CA TYR A 156 -9.48 29.44 -9.83
C TYR A 156 -8.49 30.59 -9.61
N GLU A 157 -8.92 31.82 -9.90
CA GLU A 157 -8.04 33.00 -9.82
C GLU A 157 -8.62 34.07 -8.88
N ALA A 158 -7.76 34.69 -8.07
CA ALA A 158 -8.12 35.79 -7.19
C ALA A 158 -7.05 36.89 -7.26
N GLU A 159 -7.47 38.15 -7.35
CA GLU A 159 -6.57 39.31 -7.34
C GLU A 159 -6.80 40.11 -6.05
N PHE A 160 -5.71 40.56 -5.42
CA PHE A 160 -5.76 41.30 -4.16
C PHE A 160 -4.54 42.19 -3.95
N LEU A 161 -4.69 43.17 -3.06
CA LEU A 161 -3.64 44.10 -2.66
C LEU A 161 -2.97 43.61 -1.37
N VAL A 162 -1.65 43.53 -1.39
CA VAL A 162 -0.80 43.18 -0.25
C VAL A 162 0.10 44.37 0.07
N PRO A 163 0.13 44.86 1.32
CA PRO A 163 1.06 45.91 1.72
C PRO A 163 2.52 45.52 1.43
N GLU A 164 3.35 46.44 0.96
CA GLU A 164 4.77 46.13 0.68
C GLU A 164 5.55 45.68 1.93
N ASP A 165 5.11 46.08 3.12
CA ASP A 165 5.66 45.70 4.42
C ASP A 165 5.07 44.38 4.98
N PHE A 166 4.25 43.67 4.21
CA PHE A 166 3.70 42.35 4.55
C PHE A 166 4.74 41.23 4.47
N GLY A 167 5.89 41.47 3.84
CA GLY A 167 6.93 40.44 3.69
C GLY A 167 6.52 39.26 2.79
N THR A 168 7.23 38.14 2.91
CA THR A 168 7.04 36.96 2.06
C THR A 168 5.91 36.09 2.56
N VAL A 169 4.99 35.63 1.70
CA VAL A 169 3.94 34.68 2.10
C VAL A 169 4.51 33.28 2.38
N GLY A 170 4.13 32.71 3.52
CA GLY A 170 4.60 31.46 4.11
C GLY A 170 3.54 30.38 4.34
N ALA A 171 2.25 30.70 4.42
CA ALA A 171 1.16 29.70 4.42
C ALA A 171 -0.17 30.28 3.92
N ILE A 172 -1.13 29.46 3.46
CA ILE A 172 -2.45 29.84 2.95
C ILE A 172 -3.58 29.03 3.63
N LEU A 173 -4.54 29.66 4.34
CA LEU A 173 -5.75 28.96 4.83
C LEU A 173 -6.86 28.90 3.79
N VAL A 174 -7.22 27.71 3.33
CA VAL A 174 -8.31 27.48 2.41
C VAL A 174 -9.61 27.09 3.11
N GLU A 175 -10.71 27.75 2.74
CA GLU A 175 -12.08 27.39 3.13
C GLU A 175 -12.89 27.07 1.87
N ASN A 176 -13.31 25.82 1.74
CA ASN A 176 -14.19 25.41 0.65
C ASN A 176 -15.66 25.63 1.07
N LYS A 177 -16.33 26.59 0.44
CA LYS A 177 -17.76 26.87 0.70
C LYS A 177 -18.70 26.12 -0.24
N HIS A 178 -18.21 25.19 -1.04
CA HIS A 178 -19.05 24.25 -1.78
C HIS A 178 -19.64 23.22 -0.82
N HIS A 179 -20.75 22.59 -1.20
CA HIS A 179 -21.35 21.47 -0.48
C HIS A 179 -20.66 20.12 -0.75
N LYS A 180 -19.55 20.14 -1.49
CA LYS A 180 -18.76 18.96 -1.82
C LYS A 180 -17.29 19.28 -1.60
N GLU A 181 -16.53 18.29 -1.18
CA GLU A 181 -15.08 18.36 -1.12
C GLU A 181 -14.47 18.61 -2.51
N MET A 182 -13.22 19.09 -2.52
CA MET A 182 -12.45 19.33 -3.73
C MET A 182 -11.00 18.92 -3.52
N PHE A 183 -10.37 18.37 -4.54
CA PHE A 183 -8.96 18.04 -4.48
C PHE A 183 -8.12 19.21 -4.96
N LEU A 184 -7.37 19.82 -4.04
CA LEU A 184 -6.49 20.95 -4.31
C LEU A 184 -5.13 20.43 -4.72
N LYS A 185 -4.76 20.63 -5.99
CA LYS A 185 -3.47 20.20 -6.51
C LYS A 185 -2.37 21.15 -6.07
N ASP A 186 -2.60 22.44 -6.28
CA ASP A 186 -1.56 23.46 -6.16
C ASP A 186 -2.15 24.85 -5.90
N ILE A 187 -1.40 25.68 -5.16
CA ILE A 187 -1.67 27.10 -4.97
C ILE A 187 -0.40 27.91 -5.29
N GLN A 188 -0.54 28.87 -6.19
CA GLN A 188 0.50 29.86 -6.52
C GLN A 188 0.00 31.26 -6.24
N VAL A 189 0.86 32.14 -5.72
CA VAL A 189 0.61 33.59 -5.65
C VAL A 189 1.71 34.29 -6.43
N ILE A 190 1.33 35.11 -7.40
CA ILE A 190 2.23 35.75 -8.36
C ILE A 190 2.13 37.27 -8.20
N GLY A 191 3.26 37.95 -8.13
CA GLY A 191 3.30 39.42 -8.19
C GLY A 191 3.03 39.89 -9.63
N LEU A 192 2.16 40.88 -9.81
CA LEU A 192 1.84 41.38 -11.16
C LEU A 192 2.98 42.21 -11.78
N ASP A 193 3.94 42.67 -10.96
CA ASP A 193 5.04 43.54 -11.40
C ASP A 193 6.31 42.78 -11.87
N ASP A 194 6.51 41.54 -11.43
CA ASP A 194 7.73 40.73 -11.66
C ASP A 194 7.45 39.35 -12.28
N GLY A 195 6.19 38.90 -12.28
CA GLY A 195 5.75 37.65 -12.93
C GLY A 195 6.26 36.36 -12.27
N ALA A 196 7.07 36.43 -11.22
CA ALA A 196 7.54 35.29 -10.45
C ALA A 196 6.57 34.96 -9.29
N PRO A 197 6.32 33.67 -8.99
CA PRO A 197 5.50 33.29 -7.85
C PRO A 197 6.20 33.68 -6.54
N THR A 198 5.56 34.50 -5.74
CA THR A 198 5.98 34.87 -4.38
C THR A 198 5.59 33.81 -3.35
N PHE A 199 4.71 32.88 -3.72
CA PHE A 199 4.32 31.70 -2.96
C PHE A 199 3.98 30.55 -3.91
N HIS A 200 4.42 29.34 -3.55
CA HIS A 200 4.03 28.09 -4.20
C HIS A 200 3.81 27.03 -3.13
N SER A 201 2.74 26.25 -3.26
CA SER A 201 2.42 25.15 -2.37
C SER A 201 1.83 24.00 -3.18
N PRO A 202 2.60 22.92 -3.42
CA PRO A 202 2.07 21.69 -4.00
C PRO A 202 1.17 20.99 -2.97
N CYS A 203 -0.09 21.40 -2.90
CA CYS A 203 -1.01 21.01 -1.83
C CYS A 203 -1.29 19.51 -1.76
N GLY A 204 -1.57 18.88 -2.91
CA GLY A 204 -1.89 17.47 -3.02
C GLY A 204 -2.93 16.95 -2.01
N SER A 205 -4.01 17.69 -1.75
CA SER A 205 -4.90 17.37 -0.61
C SER A 205 -6.37 17.73 -0.81
N TRP A 206 -7.25 16.97 -0.15
CA TRP A 206 -8.70 17.18 -0.16
C TRP A 206 -9.17 18.28 0.79
N VAL A 207 -9.79 19.31 0.26
CA VAL A 207 -10.44 20.36 1.05
C VAL A 207 -11.91 20.02 1.23
N HIS A 208 -12.27 19.62 2.46
CA HIS A 208 -13.65 19.31 2.84
C HIS A 208 -14.58 20.53 2.70
N SER A 209 -15.88 20.26 2.54
CA SER A 209 -16.90 21.30 2.54
C SER A 209 -17.01 21.93 3.93
N LYS A 210 -17.10 23.26 4.01
CA LYS A 210 -17.27 23.99 5.29
C LYS A 210 -18.51 23.56 6.08
N PHE A 211 -19.48 22.96 5.39
CA PHE A 211 -20.73 22.50 5.98
C PHE A 211 -20.57 21.13 6.65
N ASP A 212 -19.54 20.39 6.26
CA ASP A 212 -19.18 19.10 6.85
C ASP A 212 -18.19 19.32 8.00
N ASN A 213 -17.16 20.14 7.76
CA ASN A 213 -16.21 20.57 8.79
C ASN A 213 -15.90 22.08 8.61
N PRO A 214 -16.15 22.92 9.63
CA PRO A 214 -15.94 24.37 9.51
C PRO A 214 -14.47 24.81 9.67
N ILE A 215 -13.56 23.89 9.98
CA ILE A 215 -12.15 24.19 10.20
C ILE A 215 -11.45 24.44 8.86
N LYS A 216 -10.87 25.64 8.69
CA LYS A 216 -10.14 25.99 7.47
C LYS A 216 -8.88 25.13 7.34
N ARG A 217 -8.58 24.67 6.12
CA ARG A 217 -7.36 23.92 5.80
C ARG A 217 -6.18 24.86 5.68
N ILE A 218 -5.02 24.55 6.21
CA ILE A 218 -3.79 25.34 5.99
C ILE A 218 -2.87 24.65 4.98
N PHE A 219 -2.19 25.44 4.15
CA PHE A 219 -1.19 25.00 3.19
C PHE A 219 0.07 25.84 3.33
N PHE A 220 1.21 25.23 3.61
CA PHE A 220 2.47 25.96 3.81
C PHE A 220 3.18 26.19 2.47
N ASN A 221 4.04 27.21 2.42
CA ASN A 221 4.95 27.41 1.31
C ASN A 221 5.88 26.19 1.19
N ASN A 222 6.26 25.87 -0.04
CA ASN A 222 7.12 24.75 -0.43
C ASN A 222 8.55 24.78 0.16
N LYS A 223 8.94 25.87 0.84
CA LYS A 223 10.21 25.95 1.59
C LYS A 223 10.21 25.03 2.81
N SER A 224 11.28 24.26 3.00
CA SER A 224 11.45 23.33 4.12
C SER A 224 12.09 24.01 5.34
N TYR A 225 11.56 23.75 6.54
CA TYR A 225 12.11 24.26 7.81
C TYR A 225 12.13 23.18 8.90
N LEU A 226 13.26 23.06 9.61
CA LEU A 226 13.28 22.34 10.88
C LEU A 226 12.37 23.05 11.91
N PRO A 227 11.91 22.35 12.97
CA PRO A 227 11.09 22.98 14.01
C PRO A 227 11.71 24.24 14.62
N CYS A 228 13.03 24.26 14.82
CA CYS A 228 13.76 25.41 15.35
C CYS A 228 13.94 26.56 14.34
N GLU A 229 13.85 26.28 13.04
CA GLU A 229 14.01 27.25 11.95
C GLU A 229 12.66 27.77 11.43
N THR A 230 11.55 27.26 11.98
CA THR A 230 10.22 27.68 11.56
C THR A 230 10.02 29.17 11.86
N PRO A 231 9.65 30.00 10.87
CA PRO A 231 9.40 31.42 11.09
C PRO A 231 8.39 31.64 12.23
N GLU A 232 8.61 32.65 13.06
CA GLU A 232 7.82 32.87 14.30
C GLU A 232 6.32 32.93 14.03
N GLY A 233 5.90 33.63 12.98
CA GLY A 233 4.49 33.73 12.56
C GLY A 233 3.85 32.42 12.08
N LEU A 234 4.64 31.38 11.81
CA LEU A 234 4.16 30.05 11.36
C LEU A 234 4.16 28.99 12.47
N LYS A 235 4.82 29.23 13.61
CA LYS A 235 4.97 28.23 14.68
C LYS A 235 3.63 27.77 15.24
N GLU A 236 2.75 28.72 15.59
CA GLU A 236 1.43 28.40 16.13
C GLU A 236 0.57 27.61 15.12
N TYR A 237 0.65 27.96 13.84
CA TYR A 237 -0.08 27.24 12.79
C TYR A 237 0.46 25.83 12.56
N ARG A 238 1.80 25.65 12.61
CA ARG A 238 2.44 24.34 12.55
C ARG A 238 1.99 23.45 13.71
N GLU A 239 1.97 23.99 14.93
CA GLU A 239 1.52 23.25 16.12
C GLU A 239 0.03 22.91 16.07
N LYS A 240 -0.82 23.85 15.65
CA LYS A 240 -2.27 23.62 15.48
C LYS A 240 -2.56 22.55 14.43
N GLU A 241 -1.90 22.59 13.28
CA GLU A 241 -2.11 21.58 12.22
C GLU A 241 -1.67 20.19 12.70
N LEU A 242 -0.52 20.09 13.40
CA LEU A 242 -0.09 18.84 14.02
C LEU A 242 -1.09 18.31 15.06
N ALA A 243 -1.67 19.20 15.89
CA ALA A 243 -2.69 18.81 16.86
C ALA A 243 -3.98 18.32 16.18
N LEU A 244 -4.41 18.96 15.10
CA LEU A 244 -5.56 18.53 14.29
C LEU A 244 -5.34 17.16 13.65
N MET A 245 -4.13 16.90 13.12
CA MET A 245 -3.79 15.59 12.53
C MET A 245 -3.69 14.46 13.56
N ARG A 246 -3.37 14.76 14.83
CA ARG A 246 -3.44 13.76 15.91
C ARG A 246 -4.87 13.52 16.39
N GLY A 247 -5.73 14.54 16.26
CA GLY A 247 -7.11 14.51 16.72
C GLY A 247 -7.22 14.47 18.25
N PHE A 248 -8.47 14.48 18.72
CA PHE A 248 -8.80 14.47 20.14
C PHE A 248 -9.78 13.32 20.45
N GLY A 249 -9.25 12.12 20.67
CA GLY A 249 -9.97 11.03 21.35
C GLY A 249 -10.76 10.02 20.50
N ILE A 250 -11.73 9.39 21.18
CA ILE A 250 -12.46 8.16 20.78
C ILE A 250 -13.75 8.51 20.03
N LYS A 251 -13.64 9.28 18.94
CA LYS A 251 -14.78 9.48 18.02
C LYS A 251 -14.61 8.55 16.82
N VAL A 252 -15.74 8.01 16.34
CA VAL A 252 -15.85 7.40 15.01
C VAL A 252 -15.31 8.39 13.98
N ARG A 253 -14.42 7.91 13.12
CA ARG A 253 -13.76 8.72 12.11
C ARG A 253 -14.68 8.90 10.90
N GLU A 254 -14.75 10.13 10.41
CA GLU A 254 -15.54 10.50 9.24
C GLU A 254 -14.68 10.47 7.98
N THR A 255 -15.29 10.34 6.81
CA THR A 255 -14.55 10.24 5.54
C THR A 255 -13.66 11.44 5.24
N HIS A 256 -14.00 12.63 5.75
CA HIS A 256 -13.22 13.86 5.54
C HIS A 256 -12.16 14.11 6.62
N ASP A 257 -12.05 13.24 7.63
CA ASP A 257 -11.05 13.37 8.68
C ASP A 257 -9.64 13.10 8.14
N ARG A 258 -8.65 13.80 8.70
CA ARG A 258 -7.21 13.63 8.43
C ARG A 258 -6.47 13.26 9.71
N ILE A 259 -7.12 12.41 10.51
CA ILE A 259 -6.65 12.05 11.85
C ILE A 259 -5.89 10.72 11.79
N TYR A 260 -4.64 10.76 12.23
CA TYR A 260 -3.72 9.63 12.31
C TYR A 260 -3.58 9.19 13.78
N ASP A 261 -3.89 7.92 14.07
CA ASP A 261 -3.94 7.39 15.43
C ASP A 261 -3.78 5.86 15.45
N TYR A 262 -3.40 5.26 16.59
CA TYR A 262 -2.98 3.85 16.70
C TYR A 262 -4.00 2.94 17.40
N ASP A 263 -4.21 1.73 16.90
CA ASP A 263 -4.96 0.64 17.57
C ASP A 263 -4.34 -0.73 17.28
N VAL A 264 -4.96 -1.75 17.84
CA VAL A 264 -4.68 -3.16 17.59
C VAL A 264 -5.57 -3.71 16.45
N TYR A 265 -5.17 -4.84 15.87
CA TYR A 265 -5.99 -5.63 14.93
C TYR A 265 -7.11 -6.38 15.67
N ASN A 266 -8.11 -5.65 16.17
CA ASN A 266 -9.31 -6.19 16.82
C ASN A 266 -10.55 -6.14 15.92
N ASP A 267 -10.31 -6.09 14.63
CA ASP A 267 -11.26 -5.68 13.63
C ASP A 267 -11.22 -6.65 12.45
N LEU A 268 -10.65 -7.84 12.61
CA LEU A 268 -10.49 -8.83 11.53
C LEU A 268 -11.63 -9.85 11.48
N GLY A 269 -12.23 -10.16 12.65
CA GLY A 269 -13.34 -11.10 12.76
C GLY A 269 -14.65 -10.39 13.07
N ASP A 270 -15.78 -11.01 12.70
CA ASP A 270 -17.11 -10.57 13.12
C ASP A 270 -17.71 -11.57 14.10
N PRO A 271 -17.45 -11.47 15.41
CA PRO A 271 -18.02 -12.38 16.40
C PRO A 271 -19.54 -12.20 16.59
N ASP A 272 -20.15 -11.16 16.01
CA ASP A 272 -21.60 -10.97 15.98
C ASP A 272 -22.25 -11.71 14.77
N SER A 273 -21.45 -12.17 13.80
CA SER A 273 -21.87 -13.00 12.67
C SER A 273 -20.87 -14.14 12.38
N ASP A 274 -20.90 -14.74 11.19
CA ASP A 274 -20.03 -15.86 10.78
C ASP A 274 -19.09 -15.42 9.63
N LEU A 275 -18.74 -14.12 9.60
CA LEU A 275 -17.96 -13.48 8.54
C LEU A 275 -16.71 -12.80 9.13
N ASP A 276 -15.65 -12.65 8.33
CA ASP A 276 -14.40 -12.00 8.77
C ASP A 276 -14.19 -10.71 7.97
N LEU A 277 -14.17 -9.52 8.60
CA LEU A 277 -13.80 -8.24 7.94
C LEU A 277 -13.20 -7.20 8.89
N ARG A 278 -12.40 -6.27 8.28
CA ARG A 278 -11.10 -5.63 8.67
C ARG A 278 -11.11 -4.17 9.26
N CYS A 279 -9.93 -3.75 9.77
CA CYS A 279 -9.32 -2.41 10.03
C CYS A 279 -10.02 -1.34 10.92
N ARG A 280 -9.24 -0.72 11.84
CA ARG A 280 -9.66 0.17 12.91
C ARG A 280 -10.09 1.53 12.42
N THR A 281 -11.31 1.91 12.80
CA THR A 281 -11.94 3.17 12.38
C THR A 281 -12.62 3.90 13.53
N GLY A 282 -12.44 3.37 14.76
CA GLY A 282 -13.15 3.84 15.92
C GLY A 282 -14.64 3.51 15.86
N ARG A 283 -15.04 2.48 15.09
CA ARG A 283 -16.42 1.97 15.04
C ARG A 283 -16.83 1.43 16.42
N PRO A 284 -18.15 1.27 16.64
CA PRO A 284 -18.66 0.61 17.83
C PRO A 284 -18.06 -0.80 18.04
N ARG A 285 -18.08 -1.26 19.29
CA ARG A 285 -17.68 -2.62 19.64
C ARG A 285 -18.77 -3.64 19.27
N CYS A 286 -18.37 -4.86 18.95
CA CYS A 286 -19.29 -5.98 18.77
C CYS A 286 -20.06 -6.28 20.07
N LYS A 287 -21.24 -6.87 19.94
CA LYS A 287 -22.11 -7.20 21.08
C LYS A 287 -21.63 -8.44 21.82
N THR A 288 -21.17 -9.45 21.08
CA THR A 288 -20.69 -10.73 21.62
C THR A 288 -19.28 -10.62 22.20
N ASP A 289 -18.41 -9.84 21.55
CA ASP A 289 -17.05 -9.55 22.03
C ASP A 289 -16.76 -8.04 22.06
N PRO A 290 -16.81 -7.41 23.25
CA PRO A 290 -16.49 -6.00 23.42
C PRO A 290 -15.04 -5.61 23.11
N MET A 291 -14.13 -6.57 22.96
CA MET A 291 -12.75 -6.31 22.52
C MET A 291 -12.66 -6.14 21.01
N SER A 292 -13.64 -6.64 20.25
CA SER A 292 -13.70 -6.56 18.80
C SER A 292 -14.50 -5.35 18.30
N GLU A 293 -14.05 -4.75 17.20
CA GLU A 293 -14.72 -3.65 16.50
C GLU A 293 -15.71 -4.21 15.47
N THR A 294 -16.91 -3.61 15.32
CA THR A 294 -17.91 -4.07 14.35
C THR A 294 -17.36 -3.98 12.93
N PRO A 295 -17.64 -4.93 12.03
CA PRO A 295 -17.16 -4.88 10.65
C PRO A 295 -17.83 -3.76 9.85
N SER A 296 -17.15 -3.31 8.80
CA SER A 296 -17.66 -2.34 7.82
C SER A 296 -17.08 -2.67 6.44
N SER A 297 -17.87 -2.44 5.39
CA SER A 297 -17.37 -2.47 4.01
C SER A 297 -16.51 -1.24 3.69
N ASP A 298 -16.73 -0.13 4.38
CA ASP A 298 -15.98 1.10 4.22
C ASP A 298 -15.03 1.27 5.42
N VAL A 299 -13.74 1.01 5.16
CA VAL A 299 -12.67 1.19 6.13
C VAL A 299 -12.12 2.61 5.98
N TYR A 300 -12.24 3.41 7.04
CA TYR A 300 -11.64 4.75 7.10
C TYR A 300 -10.11 4.66 7.01
N VAL A 301 -9.57 5.50 6.13
CA VAL A 301 -8.19 5.98 6.15
C VAL A 301 -8.25 7.50 6.15
N PRO A 302 -7.24 8.21 6.69
CA PRO A 302 -7.16 9.66 6.58
C PRO A 302 -7.38 10.11 5.13
N ARG A 303 -8.15 11.16 4.92
CA ARG A 303 -8.69 11.50 3.59
C ARG A 303 -7.65 11.69 2.48
N ASP A 304 -6.44 12.11 2.83
CA ASP A 304 -5.35 12.27 1.85
C ASP A 304 -4.61 10.96 1.53
N GLU A 305 -4.76 9.92 2.36
CA GLU A 305 -4.19 8.57 2.15
C GLU A 305 -5.09 7.69 1.27
N SER A 306 -6.37 8.06 1.12
CA SER A 306 -7.24 7.39 0.16
C SER A 306 -6.79 7.73 -1.26
N PHE A 307 -6.72 6.73 -2.12
CA PHE A 307 -6.32 6.89 -3.52
C PHE A 307 -7.15 7.93 -4.28
N LEU A 308 -6.54 8.48 -5.33
CA LEU A 308 -7.15 9.43 -6.25
C LEU A 308 -7.27 8.82 -7.64
N GLY A 309 -8.29 9.22 -8.38
CA GLY A 309 -8.31 9.09 -9.85
C GLY A 309 -8.24 7.64 -10.34
N VAL A 310 -7.22 7.34 -11.15
CA VAL A 310 -7.08 6.01 -11.78
C VAL A 310 -6.57 4.99 -10.76
N LYS A 311 -5.64 5.34 -9.87
CA LYS A 311 -5.24 4.51 -8.72
C LYS A 311 -6.41 4.09 -7.85
N GLU A 312 -7.38 4.97 -7.59
CA GLU A 312 -8.59 4.61 -6.84
C GLU A 312 -9.45 3.62 -7.62
N LEU A 313 -9.65 3.86 -8.91
CA LEU A 313 -10.40 2.96 -9.77
C LEU A 313 -9.71 1.59 -9.89
N SER A 314 -8.40 1.55 -10.05
CA SER A 314 -7.64 0.30 -10.19
C SER A 314 -7.47 -0.42 -8.85
N PHE A 315 -7.13 0.28 -7.76
CA PHE A 315 -6.61 -0.34 -6.54
C PHE A 315 -7.27 0.10 -5.24
N ALA A 316 -8.36 0.89 -5.27
CA ALA A 316 -9.13 1.07 -4.05
C ALA A 316 -9.51 -0.29 -3.47
N PHE A 317 -9.33 -0.43 -2.16
CA PHE A 317 -9.66 -1.66 -1.45
C PHE A 317 -11.06 -2.14 -1.84
N ASN A 318 -12.04 -1.24 -1.89
CA ASN A 318 -13.40 -1.55 -2.33
C ASN A 318 -13.49 -2.05 -3.77
N THR A 319 -12.67 -1.55 -4.70
CA THR A 319 -12.64 -2.01 -6.09
C THR A 319 -12.03 -3.40 -6.21
N VAL A 320 -10.82 -3.60 -5.70
CA VAL A 320 -10.14 -4.92 -5.70
C VAL A 320 -10.98 -5.94 -4.94
N TYR A 321 -11.49 -5.55 -3.78
CA TYR A 321 -12.39 -6.37 -2.99
C TYR A 321 -13.68 -6.67 -3.76
N SER A 322 -14.29 -5.71 -4.46
CA SER A 322 -15.50 -5.96 -5.26
C SER A 322 -15.23 -6.88 -6.45
N VAL A 323 -14.08 -6.76 -7.10
CA VAL A 323 -13.63 -7.69 -8.15
C VAL A 323 -13.50 -9.10 -7.56
N LEU A 324 -12.78 -9.23 -6.45
CA LEU A 324 -12.61 -10.52 -5.79
C LEU A 324 -13.93 -11.08 -5.25
N HIS A 325 -14.80 -10.27 -4.66
CA HIS A 325 -16.11 -10.69 -4.16
C HIS A 325 -17.11 -11.01 -5.28
N ALA A 326 -16.95 -10.42 -6.47
CA ALA A 326 -17.73 -10.80 -7.63
C ALA A 326 -17.20 -12.11 -8.25
N ILE A 327 -15.88 -12.23 -8.39
CA ILE A 327 -15.25 -13.36 -9.11
C ILE A 327 -15.17 -14.62 -8.23
N VAL A 328 -14.74 -14.52 -6.97
CA VAL A 328 -14.46 -15.67 -6.11
C VAL A 328 -15.69 -16.56 -5.90
N PRO A 329 -16.87 -16.04 -5.52
CA PRO A 329 -18.08 -16.87 -5.39
C PRO A 329 -18.48 -17.47 -6.73
N THR A 330 -18.33 -16.74 -7.84
CA THR A 330 -18.70 -17.27 -9.16
C THR A 330 -17.76 -18.38 -9.61
N LEU A 331 -16.45 -18.25 -9.36
CA LEU A 331 -15.50 -19.34 -9.57
C LEU A 331 -15.84 -20.55 -8.69
N GLN A 332 -16.22 -20.35 -7.43
CA GLN A 332 -16.67 -21.44 -6.55
C GLN A 332 -17.91 -22.16 -7.11
N THR A 333 -18.86 -21.45 -7.74
CA THR A 333 -20.04 -22.07 -8.37
C THR A 333 -19.75 -22.77 -9.70
N TYR A 334 -18.68 -22.40 -10.41
CA TYR A 334 -18.27 -23.06 -11.65
C TYR A 334 -17.80 -24.50 -11.40
N PHE A 335 -17.13 -24.73 -10.27
CA PHE A 335 -16.66 -26.04 -9.88
C PHE A 335 -17.80 -26.81 -9.18
N ILE A 336 -18.26 -27.91 -9.79
CA ILE A 336 -19.30 -28.81 -9.23
C ILE A 336 -18.92 -29.27 -7.82
N ASP A 337 -17.63 -29.46 -7.57
CA ASP A 337 -17.05 -29.65 -6.25
C ASP A 337 -15.79 -28.78 -6.14
N SER A 338 -15.84 -27.78 -5.25
CA SER A 338 -14.79 -26.79 -5.02
C SER A 338 -13.50 -27.39 -4.41
N ASN A 339 -13.56 -28.63 -3.91
CA ASN A 339 -12.41 -29.34 -3.36
C ASN A 339 -11.72 -30.25 -4.39
N LEU A 340 -12.23 -30.34 -5.62
CA LEU A 340 -11.63 -31.20 -6.63
C LEU A 340 -10.21 -30.72 -7.00
N PRO A 341 -9.23 -31.65 -7.00
CA PRO A 341 -7.91 -31.36 -7.53
C PRO A 341 -7.96 -31.19 -9.04
N PHE A 342 -6.84 -30.77 -9.63
CA PHE A 342 -6.69 -30.79 -11.08
C PHE A 342 -6.60 -32.25 -11.57
N PRO A 343 -7.30 -32.62 -12.66
CA PRO A 343 -7.30 -33.99 -13.16
C PRO A 343 -5.98 -34.40 -13.83
N PHE A 344 -5.22 -33.42 -14.35
CA PHE A 344 -3.92 -33.59 -15.01
C PHE A 344 -3.22 -32.22 -15.13
N PHE A 345 -1.90 -32.19 -15.30
CA PHE A 345 -1.14 -30.93 -15.41
C PHE A 345 -1.63 -30.00 -16.53
N THR A 346 -2.09 -30.56 -17.66
CA THR A 346 -2.60 -29.72 -18.76
C THR A 346 -3.89 -28.98 -18.44
N ALA A 347 -4.60 -29.35 -17.36
CA ALA A 347 -5.74 -28.59 -16.87
C ALA A 347 -5.32 -27.28 -16.19
N ILE A 348 -4.12 -27.24 -15.60
CA ILE A 348 -3.54 -26.01 -15.06
C ILE A 348 -3.25 -25.04 -16.22
N ASP A 349 -2.70 -25.55 -17.33
CA ASP A 349 -2.38 -24.73 -18.51
C ASP A 349 -3.62 -24.13 -19.19
N LYS A 350 -4.75 -24.85 -19.12
CA LYS A 350 -6.01 -24.36 -19.68
C LYS A 350 -6.49 -23.07 -18.99
N MET A 351 -6.14 -22.85 -17.73
CA MET A 351 -6.46 -21.60 -17.03
C MET A 351 -5.80 -20.37 -17.67
N TYR A 352 -4.64 -20.56 -18.32
CA TYR A 352 -3.91 -19.49 -19.01
C TYR A 352 -4.24 -19.39 -20.50
N ASN A 353 -4.56 -20.51 -21.15
CA ASN A 353 -4.74 -20.57 -22.61
C ASN A 353 -6.20 -20.47 -23.06
N GLU A 354 -7.10 -21.19 -22.37
CA GLU A 354 -8.53 -21.28 -22.69
C GLU A 354 -9.37 -20.37 -21.78
N GLY A 355 -8.88 -20.09 -20.57
CA GLY A 355 -9.57 -19.31 -19.56
C GLY A 355 -10.72 -20.05 -18.87
N ILE A 356 -11.38 -19.38 -17.94
CA ILE A 356 -12.50 -19.88 -17.14
C ILE A 356 -13.76 -19.12 -17.55
N ASN A 357 -14.79 -19.85 -18.01
CA ASN A 357 -16.08 -19.24 -18.32
C ASN A 357 -16.80 -18.85 -17.03
N ILE A 358 -17.24 -17.61 -16.96
CA ILE A 358 -17.95 -17.06 -15.82
C ILE A 358 -19.35 -16.60 -16.27
N PRO A 359 -20.43 -16.99 -15.55
CA PRO A 359 -21.76 -16.42 -15.78
C PRO A 359 -21.76 -14.91 -15.55
N GLU A 360 -22.80 -14.21 -16.02
CA GLU A 360 -22.83 -12.75 -16.03
C GLU A 360 -22.52 -12.11 -14.67
N LEU A 361 -21.43 -11.35 -14.62
CA LEU A 361 -20.99 -10.63 -13.42
C LEU A 361 -21.84 -9.37 -13.21
N PRO A 362 -22.28 -9.07 -11.97
CA PRO A 362 -23.18 -7.94 -11.68
C PRO A 362 -22.59 -6.55 -11.92
N HIS A 363 -21.29 -6.44 -12.25
CA HIS A 363 -20.60 -5.16 -12.49
C HIS A 363 -19.51 -5.25 -13.59
N LYS A 364 -19.91 -5.45 -14.86
CA LYS A 364 -19.00 -5.53 -16.03
C LYS A 364 -17.97 -4.38 -16.09
N ASN A 365 -18.37 -3.17 -15.68
CA ASN A 365 -17.53 -1.97 -15.70
C ASN A 365 -16.27 -2.04 -14.81
N ILE A 366 -16.23 -2.92 -13.81
CA ILE A 366 -15.05 -3.04 -12.92
C ILE A 366 -13.98 -3.95 -13.55
N LEU A 367 -14.39 -4.93 -14.36
CA LEU A 367 -13.44 -5.78 -15.10
C LEU A 367 -12.74 -5.01 -16.22
N ASP A 368 -13.37 -3.96 -16.76
CA ASP A 368 -12.76 -3.08 -17.76
C ASP A 368 -11.51 -2.35 -17.23
N LEU A 369 -11.35 -2.26 -15.90
CA LEU A 369 -10.16 -1.69 -15.23
C LEU A 369 -9.01 -2.69 -15.14
N PHE A 370 -9.29 -3.98 -15.34
CA PHE A 370 -8.32 -5.08 -15.37
C PHE A 370 -8.47 -5.85 -16.68
N PRO A 371 -8.15 -5.24 -17.83
CA PRO A 371 -8.38 -5.83 -19.15
C PRO A 371 -7.63 -7.16 -19.36
N ARG A 372 -6.60 -7.46 -18.54
CA ARG A 372 -5.89 -8.75 -18.56
C ARG A 372 -6.77 -9.90 -18.07
N LEU A 373 -7.58 -9.69 -17.03
CA LEU A 373 -8.53 -10.69 -16.53
C LEU A 373 -9.63 -11.00 -17.54
N MET A 374 -9.78 -10.23 -18.62
CA MET A 374 -10.80 -10.43 -19.64
C MET A 374 -10.14 -10.48 -21.03
N LYS A 375 -9.60 -11.62 -21.44
CA LYS A 375 -9.39 -11.84 -22.89
C LYS A 375 -10.77 -11.90 -23.54
N ALA A 376 -11.17 -10.77 -24.10
CA ALA A 376 -12.42 -10.60 -24.83
C ALA A 376 -12.46 -11.57 -26.03
N VAL A 377 -13.05 -12.75 -25.83
CA VAL A 377 -13.58 -13.56 -26.92
C VAL A 377 -15.04 -13.22 -27.04
N THR A 378 -15.34 -12.43 -28.07
CA THR A 378 -16.68 -12.03 -28.49
C THR A 378 -17.48 -13.24 -28.95
N ASP A 379 -18.13 -13.94 -28.02
CA ASP A 379 -19.32 -14.74 -28.30
C ASP A 379 -20.41 -14.38 -27.28
N LEU A 380 -20.93 -13.16 -27.47
CA LEU A 380 -22.25 -12.60 -27.14
C LEU A 380 -22.97 -12.85 -25.81
N ASN A 381 -22.57 -13.76 -24.90
CA ASN A 381 -23.25 -13.98 -23.61
C ASN A 381 -22.36 -14.45 -22.43
N ASN A 382 -21.10 -14.84 -22.64
CA ASN A 382 -20.21 -15.32 -21.56
C ASN A 382 -18.97 -14.45 -21.39
N SER A 383 -18.55 -14.21 -20.15
CA SER A 383 -17.27 -13.56 -19.82
C SER A 383 -16.22 -14.63 -19.50
N VAL A 384 -15.06 -14.57 -20.14
CA VAL A 384 -13.96 -15.53 -19.91
C VAL A 384 -12.86 -14.84 -19.11
N ILE A 385 -12.51 -15.40 -17.95
CA ILE A 385 -11.30 -15.00 -17.24
C ILE A 385 -10.10 -15.76 -17.77
N CYS A 386 -9.09 -15.04 -18.24
CA CYS A 386 -7.87 -15.64 -18.77
C CYS A 386 -6.66 -15.03 -18.10
N PHE A 387 -5.85 -15.86 -17.46
CA PHE A 387 -4.61 -15.40 -16.83
C PHE A 387 -3.48 -15.35 -17.85
N GLU A 388 -2.56 -14.39 -17.70
CA GLU A 388 -1.37 -14.34 -18.54
C GLU A 388 -0.48 -15.55 -18.29
N THR A 389 -0.02 -16.20 -19.36
CA THR A 389 0.91 -17.32 -19.22
C THR A 389 2.22 -16.80 -18.64
N PRO A 390 2.69 -17.31 -17.49
CA PRO A 390 3.95 -16.88 -16.92
C PRO A 390 5.06 -17.06 -17.93
N ALA A 391 5.89 -16.04 -18.15
CA ALA A 391 6.93 -16.05 -19.18
C ALA A 391 7.95 -17.21 -19.03
N VAL A 392 8.05 -17.80 -17.83
CA VAL A 392 8.83 -19.02 -17.57
C VAL A 392 8.24 -20.25 -18.28
N PHE A 393 6.90 -20.34 -18.37
CA PHE A 393 6.19 -21.46 -18.97
C PHE A 393 6.22 -21.44 -20.50
N GLU A 394 6.40 -20.26 -21.11
CA GLU A 394 6.55 -20.13 -22.57
C GLU A 394 7.83 -20.78 -23.10
N LYS A 395 8.89 -20.82 -22.28
CA LYS A 395 10.19 -21.37 -22.68
C LYS A 395 10.39 -22.83 -22.24
N ASP A 396 10.18 -23.13 -20.96
CA ASP A 396 10.23 -24.49 -20.43
C ASP A 396 9.09 -24.68 -19.42
N LYS A 397 8.05 -25.37 -19.89
CA LYS A 397 6.83 -25.67 -19.14
C LYS A 397 7.04 -26.53 -17.88
N PHE A 398 8.15 -27.27 -17.82
CA PHE A 398 8.49 -28.13 -16.69
C PHE A 398 9.67 -27.59 -15.87
N SER A 399 10.11 -26.35 -16.13
CA SER A 399 11.21 -25.72 -15.38
C SER A 399 10.96 -25.67 -13.88
N TRP A 400 9.73 -25.36 -13.45
CA TRP A 400 9.33 -25.31 -12.04
C TRP A 400 9.50 -26.63 -11.29
N PHE A 401 9.56 -27.77 -12.01
CA PHE A 401 9.71 -29.10 -11.43
C PHE A 401 11.16 -29.51 -11.20
N ARG A 402 12.12 -28.67 -11.58
CA ARG A 402 13.56 -28.98 -11.48
C ARG A 402 14.14 -28.45 -10.16
N ASP A 403 15.02 -29.24 -9.54
CA ASP A 403 15.71 -28.86 -8.29
C ASP A 403 16.56 -27.59 -8.44
N ASP A 404 17.17 -27.37 -9.61
CA ASP A 404 17.97 -26.19 -9.88
C ASP A 404 17.11 -24.91 -9.92
N GLU A 405 15.91 -24.98 -10.49
CA GLU A 405 14.96 -23.86 -10.47
C GLU A 405 14.38 -23.64 -9.07
N PHE A 406 14.03 -24.70 -8.35
CA PHE A 406 13.62 -24.60 -6.95
C PHE A 406 14.70 -23.88 -6.12
N ALA A 407 15.96 -24.32 -6.20
CA ALA A 407 17.06 -23.71 -5.48
C ALA A 407 17.35 -22.27 -5.94
N ARG A 408 17.22 -21.98 -7.24
CA ARG A 408 17.39 -20.63 -7.78
C ARG A 408 16.34 -19.66 -7.24
N GLN A 409 15.08 -20.10 -7.11
CA GLN A 409 14.01 -19.26 -6.57
C GLN A 409 14.23 -18.86 -5.10
N LEU A 410 14.97 -19.65 -4.33
CA LEU A 410 15.38 -19.27 -2.97
C LEU A 410 16.31 -18.05 -2.95
N LEU A 411 16.96 -17.73 -4.08
CA LEU A 411 17.86 -16.58 -4.23
C LEU A 411 17.28 -15.45 -5.10
N ALA A 412 16.45 -15.80 -6.09
CA ALA A 412 16.01 -14.90 -7.15
C ALA A 412 14.56 -15.16 -7.58
N GLY A 413 13.74 -15.70 -6.69
CA GLY A 413 12.29 -15.87 -6.84
C GLY A 413 11.51 -14.82 -6.05
N ILE A 414 10.27 -15.15 -5.68
CA ILE A 414 9.34 -14.26 -4.97
C ILE A 414 9.72 -14.05 -3.49
N ASN A 415 10.39 -15.03 -2.87
CA ASN A 415 10.83 -14.98 -1.48
C ASN A 415 12.35 -15.24 -1.35
N PRO A 416 13.21 -14.31 -1.79
CA PRO A 416 14.65 -14.51 -1.84
C PRO A 416 15.38 -14.23 -0.51
N HIS A 417 14.67 -14.12 0.61
CA HIS A 417 15.25 -13.67 1.90
C HIS A 417 15.20 -14.74 3.01
N ALA A 418 14.51 -15.86 2.79
CA ALA A 418 14.30 -16.89 3.82
C ALA A 418 15.47 -17.88 3.97
N ILE A 419 16.30 -18.07 2.92
CA ILE A 419 17.42 -19.00 2.94
C ILE A 419 18.50 -18.58 3.95
N ARG A 420 19.02 -19.54 4.72
CA ARG A 420 20.03 -19.30 5.76
C ARG A 420 21.24 -20.18 5.55
N ARG A 421 22.42 -19.67 5.91
CA ARG A 421 23.63 -20.48 6.00
C ARG A 421 23.55 -21.38 7.22
N VAL A 422 23.90 -22.65 7.07
CA VAL A 422 23.99 -23.58 8.19
C VAL A 422 25.23 -23.25 9.03
N THR A 423 25.03 -22.99 10.32
CA THR A 423 26.10 -22.68 11.29
C THR A 423 26.33 -23.79 12.31
N GLU A 424 25.40 -24.74 12.40
CA GLU A 424 25.36 -25.78 13.42
C GLU A 424 25.00 -27.12 12.76
N TRP A 425 25.65 -28.20 13.18
CA TRP A 425 25.37 -29.55 12.67
C TRP A 425 25.52 -30.60 13.79
N PRO A 426 24.61 -31.61 13.89
CA PRO A 426 23.36 -31.74 13.13
C PRO A 426 22.44 -30.56 13.39
N LEU A 427 21.51 -30.33 12.47
CA LEU A 427 20.52 -29.27 12.67
C LEU A 427 19.72 -29.58 13.96
N LYS A 428 19.29 -28.54 14.70
CA LYS A 428 18.49 -28.67 15.93
C LYS A 428 17.33 -27.67 15.97
N SER A 429 16.20 -28.10 16.54
CA SER A 429 15.05 -27.26 16.86
C SER A 429 15.21 -26.60 18.23
N ASN A 430 14.65 -25.39 18.38
CA ASN A 430 14.56 -24.68 19.67
C ASN A 430 13.19 -24.90 20.37
N LEU A 431 12.32 -25.73 19.79
CA LEU A 431 11.02 -26.04 20.37
C LEU A 431 11.18 -27.00 21.57
N ASP A 432 10.21 -26.92 22.49
CA ASP A 432 10.19 -27.77 23.68
C ASP A 432 10.07 -29.26 23.30
N PRO A 433 11.09 -30.08 23.57
CA PRO A 433 11.08 -31.49 23.19
C PRO A 433 9.99 -32.31 23.89
N GLU A 434 9.53 -31.87 25.07
CA GLU A 434 8.46 -32.56 25.79
C GLU A 434 7.11 -32.40 25.08
N ILE A 435 6.92 -31.30 24.33
CA ILE A 435 5.70 -30.99 23.59
C ILE A 435 5.77 -31.53 22.16
N TYR A 436 6.90 -31.32 21.48
CA TYR A 436 7.02 -31.54 20.04
C TYR A 436 7.88 -32.75 19.64
N GLY A 437 8.47 -33.46 20.60
CA GLY A 437 9.32 -34.62 20.36
C GLY A 437 10.80 -34.25 20.21
N SER A 438 11.59 -35.14 19.58
CA SER A 438 13.04 -34.94 19.48
C SER A 438 13.41 -33.62 18.80
N ALA A 439 14.29 -32.84 19.42
CA ALA A 439 14.83 -31.61 18.84
C ALA A 439 15.89 -31.87 17.74
N GLU A 440 16.42 -33.09 17.65
CA GLU A 440 17.46 -33.43 16.66
C GLU A 440 16.88 -33.77 15.29
N SER A 441 17.55 -33.28 14.23
CA SER A 441 17.18 -33.61 12.85
C SER A 441 17.29 -35.08 12.53
N SER A 442 16.33 -35.55 11.74
CA SER A 442 16.44 -36.85 11.07
C SER A 442 17.32 -36.77 9.81
N ILE A 443 17.72 -35.58 9.37
CA ILE A 443 18.73 -35.43 8.32
C ILE A 443 20.11 -35.72 8.92
N THR A 444 20.72 -36.82 8.48
CA THR A 444 22.03 -37.26 8.95
C THR A 444 23.16 -36.83 8.01
N THR A 445 24.40 -36.83 8.51
CA THR A 445 25.60 -36.53 7.72
C THR A 445 25.70 -37.46 6.52
N GLU A 446 25.43 -38.76 6.70
CA GLU A 446 25.55 -39.77 5.64
C GLU A 446 24.57 -39.51 4.49
N LEU A 447 23.36 -39.03 4.79
CA LEU A 447 22.37 -38.65 3.78
C LEU A 447 22.86 -37.45 2.96
N VAL A 448 23.37 -36.42 3.63
CA VAL A 448 23.83 -35.20 2.95
C VAL A 448 25.09 -35.47 2.12
N GLU A 449 26.07 -36.19 2.65
CA GLU A 449 27.29 -36.52 1.93
C GLU A 449 27.04 -37.40 0.71
N LYS A 450 26.06 -38.30 0.79
CA LYS A 450 25.60 -39.09 -0.36
C LYS A 450 25.06 -38.20 -1.48
N GLU A 451 24.26 -37.19 -1.15
CA GLU A 451 23.71 -36.24 -2.13
C GLU A 451 24.75 -35.22 -2.65
N ILE A 452 25.76 -34.89 -1.84
CA ILE A 452 26.95 -34.13 -2.27
C ILE A 452 27.80 -34.94 -3.27
N LYS A 453 27.60 -36.26 -3.35
CA LYS A 453 28.28 -37.18 -4.28
C LYS A 453 29.82 -37.14 -4.15
N GLY A 454 30.30 -37.02 -2.91
CA GLY A 454 31.74 -37.06 -2.59
C GLY A 454 32.54 -35.84 -3.05
N LEU A 455 31.89 -34.73 -3.40
CA LEU A 455 32.58 -33.47 -3.75
C LEU A 455 33.25 -32.80 -2.53
N MET A 456 32.69 -32.99 -1.33
CA MET A 456 33.22 -32.53 -0.03
C MET A 456 32.48 -33.23 1.11
N THR A 457 33.01 -33.13 2.34
CA THR A 457 32.28 -33.53 3.56
C THR A 457 31.32 -32.43 4.02
N VAL A 458 30.41 -32.74 4.95
CA VAL A 458 29.53 -31.70 5.53
C VAL A 458 30.35 -30.63 6.27
N GLU A 459 31.40 -31.03 6.99
CA GLU A 459 32.28 -30.11 7.70
C GLU A 459 33.00 -29.16 6.74
N GLU A 460 33.52 -29.69 5.62
CA GLU A 460 34.13 -28.87 4.57
C GLU A 460 33.12 -27.90 3.94
N ALA A 461 31.88 -28.36 3.70
CA ALA A 461 30.81 -27.51 3.17
C ALA A 461 30.44 -26.37 4.14
N MET A 462 30.42 -26.64 5.45
CA MET A 462 30.17 -25.62 6.47
C MET A 462 31.33 -24.63 6.59
N GLU A 463 32.57 -25.10 6.63
CA GLU A 463 33.77 -24.26 6.70
C GLU A 463 33.87 -23.33 5.48
N GLN A 464 33.59 -23.86 4.29
CA GLN A 464 33.57 -23.11 3.04
C GLN A 464 32.30 -22.26 2.85
N LYS A 465 31.34 -22.29 3.79
CA LYS A 465 30.06 -21.55 3.72
C LYS A 465 29.23 -21.90 2.48
N ARG A 466 29.17 -23.19 2.16
CA ARG A 466 28.48 -23.75 0.98
C ARG A 466 27.20 -24.50 1.31
N LEU A 467 26.94 -24.77 2.59
CA LEU A 467 25.72 -25.43 3.05
C LEU A 467 24.68 -24.42 3.54
N TYR A 468 23.49 -24.47 2.96
CA TYR A 468 22.36 -23.59 3.26
C TYR A 468 21.09 -24.39 3.52
N VAL A 469 20.16 -23.80 4.24
CA VAL A 469 18.89 -24.39 4.64
C VAL A 469 17.76 -23.38 4.47
N LEU A 470 16.61 -23.85 4.01
CA LEU A 470 15.33 -23.17 4.14
C LEU A 470 14.59 -23.79 5.33
N ASP A 471 14.64 -23.11 6.47
CA ASP A 471 14.13 -23.67 7.74
C ASP A 471 12.87 -22.95 8.22
N TYR A 472 11.74 -23.64 8.04
CA TYR A 472 10.44 -23.22 8.55
C TYR A 472 9.92 -24.12 9.68
N HIS A 473 10.75 -25.02 10.22
CA HIS A 473 10.31 -26.01 11.19
C HIS A 473 9.78 -25.37 12.47
N ASP A 474 10.62 -24.61 13.16
CA ASP A 474 10.23 -23.98 14.44
C ASP A 474 9.08 -22.97 14.28
N ILE A 475 8.89 -22.45 13.07
CA ILE A 475 7.81 -21.52 12.73
C ILE A 475 6.46 -22.26 12.58
N PHE A 476 6.42 -23.37 11.83
CA PHE A 476 5.16 -24.02 11.47
C PHE A 476 4.77 -25.20 12.37
N ILE A 477 5.71 -25.90 12.99
CA ILE A 477 5.41 -27.06 13.85
C ILE A 477 4.35 -26.76 14.93
N PRO A 478 4.37 -25.61 15.63
CA PRO A 478 3.33 -25.27 16.60
C PRO A 478 1.91 -25.19 16.05
N TYR A 479 1.76 -25.06 14.72
CA TYR A 479 0.48 -24.93 14.03
C TYR A 479 0.03 -26.22 13.33
N VAL A 480 0.91 -27.22 13.17
CA VAL A 480 0.61 -28.45 12.40
C VAL A 480 -0.64 -29.17 12.91
N SER A 481 -0.76 -29.38 14.22
CA SER A 481 -1.93 -30.06 14.81
C SER A 481 -3.22 -29.29 14.53
N LYS A 482 -3.20 -27.97 14.75
CA LYS A 482 -4.38 -27.11 14.55
C LYS A 482 -4.81 -27.05 13.09
N VAL A 483 -3.87 -27.03 12.15
CA VAL A 483 -4.21 -27.06 10.73
C VAL A 483 -4.82 -28.41 10.37
N ARG A 484 -4.27 -29.53 10.83
CA ARG A 484 -4.80 -30.87 10.54
C ARG A 484 -6.20 -31.14 11.10
N GLU A 485 -6.65 -30.37 12.08
CA GLU A 485 -8.04 -30.41 12.55
C GLU A 485 -9.03 -29.83 11.54
N LEU A 486 -8.56 -29.02 10.58
CA LEU A 486 -9.37 -28.45 9.51
C LEU A 486 -9.48 -29.43 8.34
N GLU A 487 -10.69 -29.57 7.79
CA GLU A 487 -10.97 -30.47 6.68
C GLU A 487 -10.09 -30.18 5.45
N ASN A 488 -9.56 -31.24 4.83
CA ASN A 488 -8.75 -31.17 3.61
C ASN A 488 -7.50 -30.27 3.70
N THR A 489 -6.90 -30.13 4.89
CA THR A 489 -5.65 -29.38 5.04
C THR A 489 -4.60 -30.16 5.81
N THR A 490 -3.33 -29.90 5.47
CA THR A 490 -2.19 -30.43 6.21
C THR A 490 -1.01 -29.47 6.07
N LEU A 491 -0.17 -29.44 7.11
CA LEU A 491 1.18 -28.88 7.06
C LEU A 491 2.17 -30.04 7.17
N TYR A 492 3.10 -30.09 6.22
CA TYR A 492 4.07 -31.18 6.01
C TYR A 492 3.43 -32.54 5.66
N GLY A 493 4.21 -33.39 4.99
CA GLY A 493 3.80 -34.76 4.66
C GLY A 493 3.61 -35.63 5.91
N GLU A 494 2.72 -36.61 5.82
CA GLU A 494 2.49 -37.57 6.89
C GLU A 494 3.51 -38.73 6.81
N TYR A 495 3.98 -39.19 7.98
CA TYR A 495 4.68 -40.47 8.08
C TYR A 495 3.63 -41.58 8.17
N GLY A 496 3.38 -42.25 7.03
CA GLY A 496 2.54 -43.44 7.00
C GLY A 496 1.45 -43.39 5.94
N TYR A 497 1.86 -43.36 4.66
CA TYR A 497 0.91 -43.61 3.58
C TYR A 497 0.21 -44.95 3.80
N SER A 498 -1.11 -44.96 3.66
CA SER A 498 -1.85 -46.20 3.55
C SER A 498 -1.28 -47.02 2.39
N SER A 499 -1.40 -48.35 2.46
CA SER A 499 -0.94 -49.21 1.37
C SER A 499 -1.60 -48.88 0.02
N GLN A 500 -2.74 -48.19 0.04
CA GLN A 500 -3.44 -47.73 -1.16
C GLN A 500 -2.82 -46.45 -1.72
N GLU A 501 -2.59 -45.43 -0.89
CA GLU A 501 -1.93 -44.18 -1.30
C GLU A 501 -0.51 -44.43 -1.81
N TRP A 502 0.23 -45.33 -1.14
CA TRP A 502 1.57 -45.70 -1.60
C TRP A 502 1.54 -46.36 -2.99
N LYS A 503 0.55 -47.24 -3.25
CA LYS A 503 0.37 -47.82 -4.59
C LYS A 503 0.02 -46.74 -5.60
N GLU A 504 -0.86 -45.81 -5.26
CA GLU A 504 -1.22 -44.72 -6.14
C GLU A 504 -0.02 -43.83 -6.46
N PHE A 505 0.79 -43.45 -5.48
CA PHE A 505 2.04 -42.73 -5.70
C PHE A 505 3.01 -43.48 -6.62
N VAL A 506 3.19 -44.79 -6.43
CA VAL A 506 4.09 -45.60 -7.26
C VAL A 506 3.59 -45.76 -8.70
N TYR A 507 2.29 -45.97 -8.91
CA TYR A 507 1.72 -46.24 -10.24
C TYR A 507 1.22 -44.99 -10.98
N LYS A 508 0.90 -43.92 -10.25
CA LYS A 508 0.34 -42.64 -10.75
C LYS A 508 0.88 -41.45 -9.95
N PRO A 509 2.21 -41.23 -9.92
CA PRO A 509 2.84 -40.18 -9.13
C PRO A 509 2.33 -38.77 -9.48
N GLU A 510 1.95 -38.54 -10.74
CA GLU A 510 1.35 -37.29 -11.20
C GLU A 510 0.01 -36.99 -10.54
N ILE A 511 -0.83 -38.01 -10.33
CA ILE A 511 -2.12 -37.84 -9.65
C ILE A 511 -1.86 -37.55 -8.17
N ALA A 512 -1.00 -38.34 -7.54
CA ALA A 512 -0.61 -38.13 -6.15
C ALA A 512 -0.08 -36.71 -5.91
N LEU A 513 0.74 -36.18 -6.83
CA LEU A 513 1.25 -34.80 -6.76
C LEU A 513 0.13 -33.76 -6.92
N LEU A 514 -0.79 -33.93 -7.88
CA LEU A 514 -1.92 -32.99 -8.08
C LEU A 514 -2.88 -32.94 -6.88
N HIS A 515 -2.99 -34.04 -6.11
CA HIS A 515 -3.73 -34.05 -4.85
C HIS A 515 -3.07 -33.23 -3.73
N THR A 516 -1.77 -32.90 -3.85
CA THR A 516 -1.07 -32.02 -2.90
C THR A 516 -1.20 -30.54 -3.26
N PHE A 517 -1.63 -30.22 -4.47
CA PHE A 517 -1.82 -28.85 -4.92
C PHE A 517 -3.15 -28.28 -4.45
N PRO A 518 -3.29 -26.94 -4.44
CA PRO A 518 -4.59 -26.32 -4.22
C PRO A 518 -5.63 -26.87 -5.21
N SER A 519 -6.88 -26.96 -4.75
CA SER A 519 -8.01 -27.30 -5.62
C SER A 519 -8.14 -26.30 -6.77
N GLN A 520 -8.89 -26.64 -7.81
CA GLN A 520 -9.10 -25.73 -8.94
C GLN A 520 -9.72 -24.40 -8.49
N ALA A 521 -10.65 -24.45 -7.53
CA ALA A 521 -11.27 -23.26 -6.95
C ALA A 521 -10.27 -22.41 -6.14
N GLN A 522 -9.45 -23.05 -5.32
CA GLN A 522 -8.42 -22.36 -4.52
C GLN A 522 -7.36 -21.71 -5.42
N ALA A 523 -6.85 -22.44 -6.41
CA ALA A 523 -5.86 -21.94 -7.36
C ALA A 523 -6.40 -20.72 -8.13
N SER A 524 -7.64 -20.81 -8.63
CA SER A 524 -8.27 -19.70 -9.36
C SER A 524 -8.43 -18.45 -8.50
N LYS A 525 -8.80 -18.62 -7.21
CA LYS A 525 -8.87 -17.52 -6.24
C LYS A 525 -7.49 -16.88 -6.03
N VAL A 526 -6.46 -17.69 -5.76
CA VAL A 526 -5.10 -17.19 -5.51
C VAL A 526 -4.56 -16.46 -6.74
N MET A 527 -4.77 -16.99 -7.94
CA MET A 527 -4.31 -16.36 -9.17
C MET A 527 -4.99 -15.03 -9.45
N ALA A 528 -6.31 -14.92 -9.23
CA ALA A 528 -7.02 -13.65 -9.34
C ALA A 528 -6.46 -12.59 -8.38
N VAL A 529 -6.12 -12.98 -7.14
CA VAL A 529 -5.49 -12.08 -6.18
C VAL A 529 -4.08 -11.68 -6.63
N LEU A 530 -3.23 -12.64 -7.01
CA LEU A 530 -1.85 -12.36 -7.39
C LEU A 530 -1.75 -11.51 -8.67
N ASP A 531 -2.64 -11.69 -9.64
CA ASP A 531 -2.68 -10.88 -10.86
C ASP A 531 -2.91 -9.39 -10.53
N VAL A 532 -3.88 -9.11 -9.65
CA VAL A 532 -4.13 -7.74 -9.16
C VAL A 532 -2.93 -7.20 -8.38
N LEU A 533 -2.39 -7.98 -7.45
CA LEU A 533 -1.28 -7.53 -6.60
C LEU A 533 0.06 -7.36 -7.34
N SER A 534 0.20 -7.97 -8.52
CA SER A 534 1.42 -7.88 -9.35
C SER A 534 1.37 -6.75 -10.39
N THR A 535 0.27 -5.98 -10.43
CA THR A 535 0.01 -4.98 -11.48
C THR A 535 0.44 -3.58 -11.03
N HIS A 536 1.31 -2.92 -11.81
CA HIS A 536 1.62 -1.50 -11.61
C HIS A 536 0.52 -0.59 -12.19
N SER A 537 0.10 0.42 -11.42
CA SER A 537 -0.86 1.43 -11.88
C SER A 537 -0.29 2.33 -12.98
N PRO A 538 -1.11 2.87 -13.90
CA PRO A 538 -0.69 3.89 -14.86
C PRO A 538 -0.12 5.17 -14.27
N ASP A 539 -0.53 5.51 -13.05
CA ASP A 539 -0.08 6.65 -12.25
C ASP A 539 0.86 6.21 -11.10
N GLU A 540 1.53 5.06 -11.24
CA GLU A 540 2.53 4.63 -10.27
C GLU A 540 3.75 5.56 -10.23
N GLU A 541 4.28 5.80 -9.03
CA GLU A 541 5.46 6.65 -8.83
C GLU A 541 6.64 5.80 -8.37
N TYR A 542 7.70 5.80 -9.18
CA TYR A 542 8.87 4.97 -8.95
C TYR A 542 10.00 5.74 -8.29
N MET A 543 10.80 5.00 -7.54
CA MET A 543 11.93 5.54 -6.79
C MET A 543 12.88 6.34 -7.69
N GLY A 544 13.10 7.61 -7.33
CA GLY A 544 14.00 8.53 -8.06
C GLY A 544 13.49 9.02 -9.40
N GLU A 545 12.22 8.77 -9.76
CA GLU A 545 11.64 9.25 -11.01
C GLU A 545 11.13 10.68 -10.92
N HIS A 546 10.34 10.97 -9.87
CA HIS A 546 9.74 12.27 -9.64
C HIS A 546 10.42 12.97 -8.46
N MET A 547 10.85 14.22 -8.69
CA MET A 547 11.42 15.10 -7.68
C MET A 547 10.30 15.95 -7.09
N GLU A 548 10.17 15.96 -5.77
CA GLU A 548 9.25 16.86 -5.08
C GLU A 548 9.58 18.32 -5.39
N ALA A 549 8.55 19.17 -5.49
CA ALA A 549 8.78 20.57 -5.75
C ALA A 549 9.65 21.22 -4.66
N ALA A 550 9.47 20.85 -3.39
CA ALA A 550 10.23 21.39 -2.26
C ALA A 550 11.73 21.12 -2.41
N TRP A 551 12.07 19.93 -2.92
CA TRP A 551 13.44 19.52 -3.17
C TRP A 551 14.04 20.25 -4.36
N LYS A 552 13.23 20.56 -5.37
CA LYS A 552 13.66 21.29 -6.56
C LYS A 552 14.02 22.74 -6.27
N ASP A 553 13.29 23.38 -5.36
CA ASP A 553 13.51 24.79 -5.00
C ASP A 553 14.78 24.98 -4.15
N ASP A 554 15.26 23.93 -3.48
CA ASP A 554 16.53 23.91 -2.76
C ASP A 554 17.65 23.35 -3.66
N PRO A 555 18.65 24.18 -4.06
CA PRO A 555 19.70 23.73 -4.97
C PRO A 555 20.54 22.55 -4.43
N GLU A 556 20.73 22.45 -3.12
CA GLU A 556 21.53 21.39 -2.51
C GLU A 556 20.75 20.06 -2.51
N ILE A 557 19.46 20.10 -2.13
CA ILE A 557 18.60 18.92 -2.16
C ILE A 557 18.35 18.48 -3.61
N SER A 558 18.08 19.41 -4.52
CA SER A 558 17.90 19.12 -5.95
C SER A 558 19.13 18.42 -6.54
N ALA A 559 20.33 18.94 -6.25
CA ALA A 559 21.58 18.31 -6.69
C ALA A 559 21.82 16.94 -6.04
N ALA A 560 21.39 16.72 -4.79
CA ALA A 560 21.42 15.41 -4.15
C ALA A 560 20.45 14.42 -4.82
N PHE A 561 19.23 14.83 -5.14
CA PHE A 561 18.24 14.02 -5.82
C PHE A 561 18.71 13.62 -7.23
N GLU A 562 19.28 14.56 -8.02
CA GLU A 562 19.78 14.23 -9.35
C GLU A 562 20.97 13.25 -9.31
N ARG A 563 21.83 13.34 -8.28
CA ARG A 563 22.87 12.33 -8.05
C ARG A 563 22.25 10.97 -7.72
N PHE A 564 21.23 10.94 -6.86
CA PHE A 564 20.51 9.71 -6.51
C PHE A 564 19.86 9.06 -7.74
N ARG A 565 19.11 9.84 -8.52
CA ARG A 565 18.50 9.40 -9.79
C ARG A 565 19.54 8.86 -10.78
N GLY A 566 20.64 9.59 -10.97
CA GLY A 566 21.74 9.15 -11.83
C GLY A 566 22.33 7.81 -11.40
N ARG A 567 22.47 7.58 -10.08
CA ARG A 567 22.92 6.29 -9.53
C ARG A 567 21.91 5.17 -9.76
N LEU A 568 20.61 5.44 -9.70
CA LEU A 568 19.59 4.43 -10.02
C LEU A 568 19.63 4.02 -11.50
N MET A 569 19.80 4.98 -12.42
CA MET A 569 19.97 4.67 -13.84
C MET A 569 21.25 3.85 -14.11
N GLU A 570 22.34 4.16 -13.41
CA GLU A 570 23.57 3.35 -13.46
C GLU A 570 23.34 1.93 -12.94
N ILE A 571 22.63 1.77 -11.82
CA ILE A 571 22.27 0.47 -11.25
C ILE A 571 21.41 -0.34 -12.21
N GLU A 572 20.47 0.30 -12.91
CA GLU A 572 19.67 -0.37 -13.94
C GLU A 572 20.56 -0.95 -15.04
N GLY A 573 21.52 -0.18 -15.55
CA GLY A 573 22.51 -0.66 -16.52
C GLY A 573 23.43 -1.77 -15.97
N ILE A 574 23.76 -1.73 -14.68
CA ILE A 574 24.48 -2.82 -14.00
C ILE A 574 23.62 -4.09 -13.94
N ILE A 575 22.32 -3.97 -13.66
CA ILE A 575 21.39 -5.11 -13.65
C ILE A 575 21.29 -5.70 -15.05
N ASP A 576 21.15 -4.87 -16.08
CA ASP A 576 21.06 -5.32 -17.48
C ASP A 576 22.35 -6.01 -17.93
N SER A 577 23.53 -5.43 -17.64
CA SER A 577 24.81 -6.06 -17.95
C SER A 577 25.02 -7.38 -17.22
N ARG A 578 24.67 -7.46 -15.92
CA ARG A 578 24.68 -8.72 -15.16
C ARG A 578 23.68 -9.72 -15.73
N ASN A 579 22.57 -9.24 -16.31
CA ASN A 579 21.61 -10.11 -16.95
C ASN A 579 22.09 -10.64 -18.31
N LEU A 580 23.03 -9.95 -18.96
CA LEU A 580 23.63 -10.43 -20.20
C LEU A 580 24.85 -11.35 -19.97
N ASP A 581 25.36 -11.42 -18.75
CA ASP A 581 26.53 -12.22 -18.40
C ASP A 581 26.18 -13.72 -18.26
N PRO A 582 26.66 -14.61 -19.16
CA PRO A 582 26.37 -16.03 -19.11
C PRO A 582 27.00 -16.76 -17.91
N GLU A 583 27.98 -16.16 -17.23
CA GLU A 583 28.57 -16.73 -16.03
C GLU A 583 27.67 -16.55 -14.80
N LEU A 584 26.73 -15.59 -14.81
CA LEU A 584 25.78 -15.32 -13.73
C LEU A 584 24.51 -16.17 -13.84
N LYS A 585 24.67 -17.48 -13.81
CA LYS A 585 23.60 -18.48 -14.06
C LYS A 585 22.38 -18.36 -13.13
N ASN A 586 22.55 -17.88 -11.90
CA ASN A 586 21.41 -17.72 -10.98
C ASN A 586 20.46 -16.58 -11.40
N ARG A 587 20.90 -15.71 -12.32
CA ARG A 587 20.07 -14.65 -12.92
C ARG A 587 19.25 -15.13 -14.12
N HIS A 588 19.68 -16.23 -14.75
CA HIS A 588 19.09 -16.85 -15.93
C HIS A 588 18.93 -18.36 -15.66
N GLY A 589 17.81 -18.75 -15.06
CA GLY A 589 17.45 -20.17 -14.97
C GLY A 589 17.17 -20.75 -16.36
N ALA A 590 17.13 -22.09 -16.47
CA ALA A 590 16.76 -22.76 -17.72
C ALA A 590 15.32 -22.38 -18.11
N GLY A 591 15.17 -21.62 -19.20
CA GLY A 591 13.85 -21.14 -19.63
C GLY A 591 13.26 -20.01 -18.78
N VAL A 592 14.05 -19.38 -17.89
CA VAL A 592 13.55 -18.34 -16.99
C VAL A 592 13.84 -16.95 -17.54
N VAL A 593 12.96 -15.99 -17.24
CA VAL A 593 13.18 -14.56 -17.53
C VAL A 593 14.31 -14.03 -16.65
N PRO A 594 15.18 -13.13 -17.17
CA PRO A 594 16.18 -12.45 -16.36
C PRO A 594 15.62 -11.88 -15.05
N TYR A 595 16.40 -11.90 -13.97
CA TYR A 595 16.00 -11.26 -12.73
C TYR A 595 15.94 -9.72 -12.89
N GLN A 596 14.73 -9.16 -12.81
CA GLN A 596 14.46 -7.73 -13.04
C GLN A 596 13.66 -7.06 -11.91
N LEU A 597 13.25 -7.78 -10.87
CA LEU A 597 12.42 -7.25 -9.77
C LEU A 597 13.03 -6.04 -9.05
N LEU A 598 14.35 -5.85 -9.14
CA LEU A 598 15.06 -4.71 -8.55
C LEU A 598 15.48 -3.64 -9.57
N LYS A 599 14.95 -3.68 -10.80
CA LYS A 599 15.09 -2.54 -11.72
C LYS A 599 14.22 -1.40 -11.18
N PRO A 600 14.75 -0.16 -11.09
CA PRO A 600 14.06 0.94 -10.43
C PRO A 600 12.76 1.36 -11.11
N PHE A 601 12.70 1.33 -12.44
CA PHE A 601 11.56 1.86 -13.21
C PHE A 601 10.78 0.76 -13.94
N SER A 602 9.50 1.01 -14.19
CA SER A 602 8.64 0.14 -14.97
C SER A 602 7.53 0.90 -15.70
N GLU A 603 7.09 0.35 -16.82
CA GLU A 603 5.79 0.65 -17.41
C GLU A 603 4.62 0.10 -16.57
N PRO A 604 3.39 0.58 -16.77
CA PRO A 604 2.19 0.05 -16.11
C PRO A 604 1.90 -1.41 -16.49
N GLY A 605 1.25 -2.13 -15.57
CA GLY A 605 0.87 -3.54 -15.75
C GLY A 605 1.73 -4.53 -14.95
N VAL A 606 1.56 -5.83 -15.21
CA VAL A 606 2.46 -6.87 -14.67
C VAL A 606 3.71 -6.95 -15.53
N THR A 607 4.85 -6.53 -14.97
CA THR A 607 6.11 -6.35 -15.71
C THR A 607 7.31 -7.08 -15.10
N MET A 608 7.18 -7.59 -13.86
CA MET A 608 8.27 -8.23 -13.10
C MET A 608 9.48 -7.32 -12.84
N LYS A 609 9.26 -5.99 -12.79
CA LYS A 609 10.27 -4.96 -12.55
C LYS A 609 9.62 -3.69 -12.03
N GLY A 610 10.42 -2.73 -11.58
CA GLY A 610 9.95 -1.46 -11.04
C GLY A 610 9.93 -1.48 -9.51
N ILE A 611 10.49 -0.45 -8.90
CA ILE A 611 10.50 -0.26 -7.45
C ILE A 611 9.66 1.00 -7.15
N PRO A 612 8.38 0.83 -6.75
CA PRO A 612 7.57 1.95 -6.28
C PRO A 612 8.21 2.62 -5.06
N TYR A 613 7.86 3.88 -4.82
CA TYR A 613 8.29 4.59 -3.62
C TYR A 613 7.74 4.00 -2.31
N SER A 614 6.58 3.35 -2.37
CA SER A 614 5.80 2.93 -1.22
C SER A 614 5.21 1.52 -1.40
N ILE A 615 4.55 1.02 -0.36
CA ILE A 615 3.68 -0.16 -0.45
C ILE A 615 2.35 0.34 -1.00
N SER A 616 2.21 0.37 -2.32
CA SER A 616 1.09 0.97 -3.05
C SER A 616 0.02 -0.04 -3.48
N ILE A 617 0.24 -1.34 -3.24
CA ILE A 617 -0.66 -2.45 -3.60
C ILE A 617 -0.60 -3.59 -2.59
#